data_AF-A0A935C1D5-F1
#
_entry.id   AF-A0A935C1D5-F1
#
_cell.length_a   1.000
_cell.length_b   1.000
_cell.length_c   1.000
_cell.angle_alpha   90.00
_cell.angle_beta   90.00
_cell.angle_gamma   90.00
#
_symmetry.space_group_name_H-M   'P 1'
#
loop_
_entity.id
_entity.type
_entity.pdbx_description
1 polymer ?
#
loop_
_entity_poly.entity_id
_entity_poly.type
_entity_poly.pdbx_seq_one_letter_code
_entity_poly.pdbx_strand_id
1 'polypeptide(L)'
;MLSIKTIKTVLAILLISVVNVSVRAQSEAKLPDTPAGKVFGEFIKAFNTGDSVTLRKFHKDHGGDENNADQDLEAFKQTGPLKFHSVKLSNDFEIEALVQAKNDGQWLNFFISIDDKSPYPINNIRVQPTSAPGQ
;
A
#
# COMPACT_ATOMS: atom_id res chain seq x y z
N MET A 1 40.53 -70.99 -5.05
CA MET A 1 41.60 -69.96 -5.08
C MET A 1 41.00 -68.72 -5.75
N LEU A 2 41.00 -67.59 -5.05
CA LEU A 2 40.31 -66.34 -5.39
C LEU A 2 41.00 -65.58 -6.54
N SER A 3 40.24 -64.84 -7.37
CA SER A 3 40.70 -63.53 -7.89
C SER A 3 39.52 -62.65 -8.30
N ILE A 4 39.43 -61.47 -7.65
CA ILE A 4 38.41 -60.41 -7.81
C ILE A 4 39.13 -59.16 -8.32
N LYS A 5 38.59 -58.47 -9.34
CA LYS A 5 38.71 -57.02 -9.71
C LYS A 5 38.23 -56.84 -11.17
N THR A 6 37.42 -55.87 -11.63
CA THR A 6 37.03 -54.52 -11.15
C THR A 6 35.80 -53.96 -11.94
N ILE A 7 34.78 -53.46 -11.22
CA ILE A 7 33.94 -52.23 -11.35
C ILE A 7 33.53 -51.68 -12.75
N LYS A 8 32.23 -51.29 -12.89
CA LYS A 8 31.65 -50.00 -13.40
C LYS A 8 30.33 -50.28 -14.15
N THR A 9 29.19 -49.60 -14.03
CA THR A 9 28.63 -48.54 -13.17
C THR A 9 27.12 -48.57 -13.51
N VAL A 10 26.25 -48.53 -12.51
CA VAL A 10 24.79 -48.41 -12.70
C VAL A 10 24.47 -46.99 -13.18
N LEU A 11 23.85 -46.85 -14.36
CA LEU A 11 23.35 -45.57 -14.85
C LEU A 11 21.82 -45.59 -14.82
N ALA A 12 21.24 -45.14 -13.70
CA ALA A 12 19.82 -44.83 -13.60
C ALA A 12 19.69 -43.31 -13.56
N ILE A 13 19.19 -42.75 -14.67
CA ILE A 13 19.02 -41.32 -14.91
C ILE A 13 17.88 -40.82 -14.01
N LEU A 14 18.22 -39.97 -13.03
CA LEU A 14 17.26 -39.25 -12.21
C LEU A 14 16.81 -37.98 -12.94
N LEU A 15 15.59 -37.99 -13.47
CA LEU A 15 14.92 -36.79 -14.01
C LEU A 15 14.48 -35.91 -12.84
N ILE A 16 15.27 -34.88 -12.53
CA ILE A 16 14.88 -33.82 -11.59
C ILE A 16 14.13 -32.75 -12.39
N SER A 17 12.81 -32.73 -12.26
CA SER A 17 11.99 -31.61 -12.73
C SER A 17 12.27 -30.37 -11.89
N VAL A 18 13.05 -29.43 -12.41
CA VAL A 18 13.28 -28.14 -11.75
C VAL A 18 12.02 -27.29 -11.91
N VAL A 19 11.21 -27.22 -10.85
CA VAL A 19 10.07 -26.30 -10.78
C VAL A 19 10.63 -24.89 -10.56
N ASN A 20 10.68 -24.10 -11.62
CA ASN A 20 11.03 -22.67 -11.52
C ASN A 20 9.85 -21.90 -10.91
N VAL A 21 9.82 -21.81 -9.58
CA VAL A 21 8.93 -20.87 -8.89
C VAL A 21 9.50 -19.47 -9.12
N SER A 22 8.91 -18.74 -10.09
CA SER A 22 9.19 -17.31 -10.24
C SER A 22 8.54 -16.56 -9.09
N VAL A 23 9.30 -16.32 -8.02
CA VAL A 23 8.92 -15.35 -6.98
C VAL A 23 8.94 -13.98 -7.65
N ARG A 24 7.77 -13.47 -8.06
CA ARG A 24 7.64 -12.05 -8.40
C ARG A 24 7.82 -11.28 -7.09
N ALA A 25 9.00 -10.69 -6.90
CA ALA A 25 9.17 -9.66 -5.90
C ALA A 25 8.20 -8.52 -6.27
N GLN A 26 7.07 -8.44 -5.57
CA GLN A 26 6.18 -7.31 -5.67
C GLN A 26 6.93 -6.14 -5.04
N SER A 27 7.56 -5.31 -5.87
CA SER A 27 8.18 -4.07 -5.40
C SER A 27 7.12 -3.33 -4.61
N GLU A 28 7.41 -3.05 -3.34
CA GLU A 28 6.53 -2.23 -2.51
C GLU A 28 6.31 -0.92 -3.25
N ALA A 29 5.06 -0.65 -3.65
CA ALA A 29 4.76 0.53 -4.45
C ALA A 29 5.23 1.76 -3.69
N LYS A 30 5.91 2.67 -4.39
CA LYS A 30 6.39 3.91 -3.79
C LYS A 30 5.40 5.03 -4.06
N LEU A 31 5.22 5.90 -3.08
CA LEU A 31 4.49 7.14 -3.28
C LEU A 31 5.30 8.09 -4.17
N PRO A 32 4.66 8.84 -5.08
CA PRO A 32 5.30 9.88 -5.88
C PRO A 32 5.90 10.97 -5.00
N ASP A 33 7.01 11.54 -5.45
CA ASP A 33 7.65 12.69 -4.80
C ASP A 33 7.02 14.02 -5.26
N THR A 34 5.70 14.12 -5.13
CA THR A 34 4.92 15.35 -5.39
C THR A 34 4.35 15.89 -4.08
N PRO A 35 3.94 17.17 -3.98
CA PRO A 35 3.27 17.69 -2.80
C PRO A 35 2.06 16.83 -2.40
N ALA A 36 1.16 16.53 -3.33
CA ALA A 36 0.02 15.64 -3.07
C ALA A 36 0.44 14.24 -2.61
N GLY A 37 1.50 13.67 -3.20
CA GLY A 37 2.05 12.37 -2.79
C GLY A 37 2.59 12.36 -1.35
N LYS A 38 3.25 13.45 -0.93
CA LYS A 38 3.73 13.62 0.45
C LYS A 38 2.57 13.76 1.43
N VAL A 39 1.60 14.66 1.16
CA VAL A 39 0.42 14.85 2.01
C VAL A 39 -0.37 13.55 2.15
N PHE A 40 -0.56 12.79 1.06
CA PHE A 40 -1.21 11.49 1.13
C PHE A 40 -0.45 10.48 1.98
N GLY A 41 0.89 10.43 1.86
CA GLY A 41 1.72 9.57 2.70
C GLY A 41 1.63 9.92 4.19
N GLU A 42 1.62 11.21 4.51
CA GLU A 42 1.45 11.73 5.86
C GLU A 42 0.06 11.43 6.42
N PHE A 43 -0.99 11.60 5.59
CA PHE A 43 -2.37 11.23 5.94
C PHE A 43 -2.48 9.74 6.26
N ILE A 44 -2.02 8.85 5.37
CA ILE A 44 -2.11 7.40 5.59
C ILE A 44 -1.34 7.00 6.85
N LYS A 45 -0.19 7.61 7.11
CA LYS A 45 0.58 7.38 8.34
C LYS A 45 -0.19 7.82 9.58
N ALA A 46 -0.83 8.98 9.56
CA ALA A 46 -1.63 9.50 10.67
C ALA A 46 -2.91 8.68 10.87
N PHE A 47 -3.66 8.39 9.80
CA PHE A 47 -4.86 7.57 9.80
C PHE A 47 -4.61 6.19 10.41
N ASN A 48 -3.51 5.54 10.02
CA ASN A 48 -3.17 4.20 10.48
C ASN A 48 -2.80 4.10 11.96
N THR A 49 -2.66 5.21 12.69
CA THR A 49 -2.50 5.17 14.15
C THR A 49 -3.82 4.92 14.87
N GLY A 50 -4.96 5.26 14.26
CA GLY A 50 -6.25 5.26 14.93
C GLY A 50 -6.34 6.23 16.11
N ASP A 51 -5.45 7.22 16.17
CA ASP A 51 -5.35 8.17 17.28
C ASP A 51 -5.81 9.58 16.88
N SER A 52 -6.82 10.06 17.59
CA SER A 52 -7.44 11.37 17.32
C SER A 52 -6.49 12.54 17.49
N VAL A 53 -5.50 12.45 18.39
CA VAL A 53 -4.50 13.53 18.59
C VAL A 53 -3.57 13.63 17.39
N THR A 54 -3.12 12.49 16.87
CA THR A 54 -2.29 12.40 15.67
C THR A 54 -3.03 12.91 14.44
N LEU A 55 -4.30 12.54 14.27
CA LEU A 55 -5.15 13.02 13.19
C LEU A 55 -5.40 14.53 13.25
N ARG A 56 -5.70 15.08 14.44
CA ARG A 56 -5.84 16.54 14.62
C ARG A 56 -4.56 17.28 14.26
N LYS A 57 -3.42 16.76 14.71
CA LYS A 57 -2.11 17.33 14.37
C LYS A 57 -1.87 17.35 12.86
N PHE A 58 -2.21 16.27 12.16
CA PHE A 58 -2.11 16.22 10.71
C PHE A 58 -2.93 17.33 10.04
N HIS A 59 -4.23 17.46 10.38
CA HIS A 59 -5.07 18.50 9.79
C HIS A 59 -4.54 19.90 10.09
N LYS A 60 -4.11 20.16 11.32
CA LYS A 60 -3.49 21.43 11.71
C LYS A 60 -2.24 21.75 10.91
N ASP A 61 -1.33 20.79 10.75
CA ASP A 61 -0.06 20.99 10.06
C ASP A 61 -0.26 21.29 8.57
N HIS A 62 -1.33 20.79 7.97
CA HIS A 62 -1.72 21.08 6.59
C HIS A 62 -2.71 22.24 6.44
N GLY A 63 -3.06 22.96 7.52
CA GLY A 63 -3.97 24.10 7.44
C GLY A 63 -5.43 23.74 7.17
N GLY A 64 -5.82 22.50 7.46
CA GLY A 64 -7.20 22.02 7.44
C GLY A 64 -7.94 22.23 8.77
N ASP A 65 -9.22 21.86 8.80
CA ASP A 65 -10.02 21.85 10.02
C ASP A 65 -9.67 20.64 10.89
N GLU A 66 -9.23 20.88 12.13
CA GLU A 66 -8.92 19.82 13.10
C GLU A 66 -10.14 18.92 13.40
N ASN A 67 -11.37 19.41 13.22
CA ASN A 67 -12.60 18.63 13.43
C ASN A 67 -12.75 17.47 12.42
N ASN A 68 -12.03 17.51 11.29
CA ASN A 68 -12.00 16.39 10.34
C ASN A 68 -11.41 15.11 10.96
N ALA A 69 -10.61 15.25 12.02
CA ALA A 69 -10.02 14.10 12.73
C ALA A 69 -11.07 13.15 13.31
N ASP A 70 -12.24 13.65 13.71
CA ASP A 70 -13.30 12.81 14.25
C ASP A 70 -13.93 11.95 13.13
N GLN A 71 -14.12 12.52 11.94
CA GLN A 71 -14.59 11.77 10.76
C GLN A 71 -13.58 10.69 10.33
N ASP A 72 -12.30 11.04 10.33
CA ASP A 72 -11.23 10.08 10.02
C ASP A 72 -11.16 8.95 11.06
N LEU A 73 -11.38 9.24 12.33
CA LEU A 73 -11.39 8.23 13.38
C LEU A 73 -12.59 7.27 13.23
N GLU A 74 -13.77 7.79 12.87
CA GLU A 74 -14.92 6.94 12.56
C GLU A 74 -14.67 6.06 11.33
N ALA A 75 -14.04 6.60 10.29
CA ALA A 75 -13.61 5.81 9.14
C ALA A 75 -12.59 4.72 9.53
N PHE A 76 -11.62 5.04 10.38
CA PHE A 76 -10.65 4.06 10.89
C PHE A 76 -11.32 2.92 11.66
N LYS A 77 -12.35 3.21 12.47
CA LYS A 77 -13.11 2.14 13.16
C LYS A 77 -13.77 1.16 12.21
N GLN A 78 -14.17 1.63 11.02
CA GLN A 78 -14.79 0.79 9.98
C GLN A 78 -13.73 0.00 9.22
N THR A 79 -12.71 0.67 8.69
CA THR A 79 -11.73 0.05 7.77
C THR A 79 -10.56 -0.63 8.46
N GLY A 80 -10.27 -0.24 9.70
CA GLY A 80 -8.96 -0.45 10.31
C GLY A 80 -7.87 0.29 9.54
N PRO A 81 -6.59 -0.07 9.74
CA PRO A 81 -5.49 0.50 8.97
C PRO A 81 -5.67 0.26 7.46
N LEU A 82 -5.21 1.21 6.65
CA LEU A 82 -5.18 1.12 5.20
C LEU A 82 -3.79 0.68 4.73
N LYS A 83 -3.75 -0.35 3.90
CA LYS A 83 -2.54 -0.79 3.20
C LYS A 83 -2.49 -0.12 1.82
N PHE A 84 -1.46 0.69 1.58
CA PHE A 84 -1.18 1.22 0.25
C PHE A 84 -0.83 0.10 -0.74
N HIS A 85 -1.38 0.16 -1.95
CA HIS A 85 -1.10 -0.80 -3.02
C HIS A 85 -0.45 -0.15 -4.24
N SER A 86 -1.03 0.91 -4.79
CA SER A 86 -0.53 1.54 -6.03
C SER A 86 -1.10 2.93 -6.23
N VAL A 87 -0.40 3.78 -6.99
CA VAL A 87 -0.94 5.05 -7.49
C VAL A 87 -1.62 4.81 -8.84
N LYS A 88 -2.81 5.41 -9.03
CA LYS A 88 -3.54 5.46 -10.31
C LYS A 88 -3.29 6.77 -11.05
N LEU A 89 -3.28 7.88 -10.32
CA LEU A 89 -3.02 9.22 -10.84
C LEU A 89 -2.23 10.00 -9.79
N SER A 90 -1.27 10.81 -10.25
CA SER A 90 -0.62 11.80 -9.39
C SER A 90 -0.10 12.96 -10.23
N ASN A 91 -0.38 14.17 -9.74
CA ASN A 91 0.26 15.41 -10.16
C ASN A 91 0.68 16.18 -8.89
N ASP A 92 0.99 17.47 -9.01
CA ASP A 92 1.43 18.27 -7.88
C ASP A 92 0.35 18.43 -6.80
N PHE A 93 -0.93 18.47 -7.20
CA PHE A 93 -2.04 18.86 -6.34
C PHE A 93 -3.11 17.79 -6.16
N GLU A 94 -3.01 16.67 -6.89
CA GLU A 94 -3.95 15.57 -6.82
C GLU A 94 -3.23 14.23 -6.79
N ILE A 95 -3.79 13.29 -6.03
CA ILE A 95 -3.38 11.90 -6.04
C ILE A 95 -4.59 10.99 -5.90
N GLU A 96 -4.62 9.95 -6.71
CA GLU A 96 -5.55 8.84 -6.62
C GLU A 96 -4.74 7.55 -6.39
N ALA A 97 -5.03 6.87 -5.29
CA ALA A 97 -4.34 5.67 -4.86
C ALA A 97 -5.33 4.52 -4.63
N LEU A 98 -4.90 3.32 -4.97
CA LEU A 98 -5.55 2.09 -4.56
C LEU A 98 -5.01 1.68 -3.20
N VAL A 99 -5.91 1.49 -2.24
CA VAL A 99 -5.60 1.01 -0.89
C VAL A 99 -6.50 -0.17 -0.52
N GLN A 100 -6.08 -0.95 0.46
CA GLN A 100 -6.87 -2.06 1.00
C GLN A 100 -7.10 -1.88 2.50
N ALA A 101 -8.36 -1.89 2.92
CA ALA A 101 -8.75 -1.90 4.32
C ALA A 101 -8.30 -3.21 5.00
N LYS A 102 -7.77 -3.12 6.22
CA LYS A 102 -7.28 -4.29 6.95
C LYS A 102 -8.37 -5.07 7.68
N ASN A 103 -9.47 -4.42 8.08
CA ASN A 103 -10.53 -5.07 8.85
C ASN A 103 -11.28 -6.13 8.04
N ASP A 104 -11.64 -5.82 6.81
CA ASP A 104 -12.50 -6.66 5.96
C ASP A 104 -11.89 -6.99 4.59
N GLY A 105 -10.71 -6.45 4.28
CA GLY A 105 -10.03 -6.65 3.00
C GLY A 105 -10.62 -5.83 1.85
N GLN A 106 -11.56 -4.91 2.11
CA GLN A 106 -12.19 -4.08 1.10
C GLN A 106 -11.16 -3.24 0.35
N TRP A 107 -11.29 -3.22 -0.98
CA TRP A 107 -10.47 -2.38 -1.84
C TRP A 107 -11.13 -1.01 -2.01
N LEU A 108 -10.33 0.04 -1.85
CA LEU A 108 -10.79 1.41 -1.88
C LEU A 108 -9.97 2.22 -2.88
N ASN A 109 -10.67 3.01 -3.68
CA ASN A 109 -10.10 4.09 -4.45
C ASN A 109 -10.06 5.35 -3.57
N PHE A 110 -8.87 5.82 -3.25
CA PHE A 110 -8.65 6.94 -2.35
C PHE A 110 -8.10 8.13 -3.14
N PHE A 111 -8.84 9.23 -3.16
CA PHE A 111 -8.45 10.47 -3.82
C PHE A 111 -8.23 11.58 -2.80
N ILE A 112 -7.13 12.32 -2.94
CA ILE A 112 -6.87 13.58 -2.24
C ILE A 112 -6.57 14.66 -3.28
N SER A 113 -7.17 15.83 -3.09
CA SER A 113 -6.71 17.07 -3.73
C SER A 113 -6.31 18.10 -2.68
N ILE A 114 -5.23 18.83 -2.93
CA ILE A 114 -4.70 19.89 -2.08
C ILE A 114 -4.73 21.24 -2.82
N ASP A 115 -4.74 22.33 -2.05
CA ASP A 115 -4.53 23.69 -2.56
C ASP A 115 -3.08 23.92 -2.99
N ASP A 116 -2.84 24.92 -3.84
CA ASP A 116 -1.51 25.26 -4.38
C ASP A 116 -0.65 26.11 -3.43
N LYS A 117 -1.18 26.46 -2.26
CA LYS A 117 -0.51 27.28 -1.24
C LYS A 117 -0.09 26.44 -0.06
N SER A 118 1.20 26.45 0.24
CA SER A 118 1.74 25.93 1.50
C SER A 118 0.93 26.49 2.70
N PRO A 119 0.48 25.67 3.67
CA PRO A 119 0.92 24.29 3.96
C PRO A 119 0.20 23.16 3.19
N TYR A 120 -0.36 23.47 2.02
CA TYR A 120 -1.12 22.57 1.15
C TYR A 120 -2.39 22.04 1.82
N PRO A 121 -3.35 22.92 2.16
CA PRO A 121 -4.67 22.52 2.67
C PRO A 121 -5.31 21.44 1.83
N ILE A 122 -5.90 20.45 2.49
CA ILE A 122 -6.68 19.42 1.83
C ILE A 122 -8.03 20.01 1.45
N ASN A 123 -8.27 20.09 0.15
CA ASN A 123 -9.52 20.60 -0.42
C ASN A 123 -10.60 19.53 -0.48
N ASN A 124 -10.20 18.29 -0.74
CA ASN A 124 -11.14 17.19 -0.95
C ASN A 124 -10.50 15.85 -0.62
N ILE A 125 -11.26 15.01 0.07
CA ILE A 125 -10.99 13.59 0.24
C ILE A 125 -12.19 12.82 -0.33
N ARG A 126 -11.94 11.89 -1.25
CA ARG A 126 -12.98 10.97 -1.73
C ARG A 126 -12.50 9.54 -1.58
N VAL A 127 -13.35 8.71 -0.98
CA VAL A 127 -13.09 7.27 -0.80
C VAL A 127 -14.25 6.50 -1.41
N GLN A 128 -13.95 5.57 -2.32
CA GLN A 128 -14.96 4.78 -3.02
C GLN A 128 -14.56 3.30 -3.02
N PRO A 129 -15.49 2.37 -2.71
CA PRO A 129 -15.24 0.95 -2.93
C PRO A 129 -14.88 0.64 -4.39
N THR A 130 -13.98 -0.31 -4.59
CA THR A 130 -13.55 -0.78 -5.92
C THR A 130 -13.27 -2.28 -5.89
N SER A 131 -13.15 -2.91 -7.05
CA SER A 131 -12.69 -4.30 -7.18
C SER A 131 -11.21 -4.45 -6.82
N ALA A 132 -10.82 -5.67 -6.48
CA ALA A 132 -9.42 -6.03 -6.30
C ALA A 132 -8.61 -5.79 -7.59
N PRO A 133 -7.33 -5.39 -7.50
CA PRO A 133 -6.49 -5.18 -8.67
C PRO A 133 -6.32 -6.49 -9.47
N GLY A 134 -6.50 -6.40 -10.78
CA GLY A 134 -6.37 -7.53 -11.70
C GLY A 134 -7.60 -8.42 -11.84
N GLN A 135 -8.75 -8.00 -11.30
CA GLN A 135 -10.07 -8.61 -11.58
C GLN A 135 -10.85 -7.84 -12.64
#